data_AF-A0A151RD07-F1
#
_entry.id   AF-A0A151RD07-F1
#
_cell.length_a   1.000
_cell.length_b   1.000
_cell.length_c   1.000
_cell.angle_alpha   90.00
_cell.angle_beta   90.00
_cell.angle_gamma   90.00
#
_symmetry.space_group_name_H-M   'P 1'
#
loop_
_entity.id
_entity.type
_entity.pdbx_description
1 polymer ?
#
loop_
_entity_poly.entity_id
_entity_poly.type
_entity_poly.pdbx_seq_one_letter_code
_entity_poly.pdbx_strand_id
1 'polypeptide(L)'
;MAFTWLSKKQPIVTLSNCEAEYVAASLSVCHAIWLSNLLRHMGVIRDEGIVIRVDNKSAIELAKNPVNHGRSKHIDVRFHFIREQIKKRKVELEHVESRAQAADVFTKPLPITRPF
;
A
#
# COMPACT_ATOMS: atom_id res chain seq x y z
N MET A 1 -15.94 -13.93 7.38
CA MET A 1 -14.67 -13.31 6.94
C MET A 1 -14.90 -12.72 5.56
N ALA A 2 -14.55 -11.45 5.36
CA ALA A 2 -14.64 -10.79 4.06
C ALA A 2 -13.23 -10.70 3.45
N PHE A 3 -13.09 -11.05 2.17
CA PHE A 3 -11.83 -10.98 1.44
C PHE A 3 -12.04 -10.13 0.18
N THR A 4 -11.08 -9.26 -0.12
CA THR A 4 -11.05 -8.50 -1.37
C THR A 4 -9.62 -8.44 -1.88
N TRP A 5 -9.45 -8.47 -3.19
CA TRP A 5 -8.17 -8.26 -3.87
C TRP A 5 -8.33 -7.21 -4.96
N LEU A 6 -7.24 -6.53 -5.31
CA LEU A 6 -7.19 -5.57 -6.41
C LEU A 6 -5.82 -5.66 -7.07
N SER A 7 -5.80 -5.93 -8.38
CA SER A 7 -4.61 -5.77 -9.21
C SER A 7 -4.91 -4.72 -10.28
N LYS A 8 -4.16 -3.63 -10.27
CA LYS A 8 -4.36 -2.48 -11.16
C LYS A 8 -3.01 -1.90 -11.55
N LYS A 9 -2.85 -1.59 -12.84
CA LYS A 9 -1.70 -0.83 -13.34
C LYS A 9 -1.64 0.52 -12.64
N GLN A 10 -0.48 0.86 -12.06
CA GLN A 10 -0.29 2.18 -11.47
C GLN A 10 -0.43 3.28 -12.55
N PRO A 11 -1.20 4.35 -12.28
CA PRO A 11 -1.47 5.39 -13.29
C PRO A 11 -0.33 6.40 -13.43
N ILE A 12 0.67 6.36 -12.55
CA ILE A 12 1.80 7.28 -12.54
C ILE A 12 3.10 6.55 -12.85
N VAL A 13 4.01 7.26 -13.52
CA VAL A 13 5.38 6.79 -13.73
C VAL A 13 6.18 7.08 -12.47
N THR A 14 6.87 6.07 -11.94
CA THR A 14 7.70 6.16 -10.74
C THR A 14 9.17 6.01 -11.12
N LEU A 15 10.07 6.74 -10.46
CA LEU A 15 11.50 6.76 -10.80
C LEU A 15 12.30 5.67 -10.07
N SER A 16 11.69 4.98 -9.11
CA SER A 16 12.31 3.89 -8.37
C SER A 16 11.28 2.84 -7.93
N ASN A 17 11.75 1.64 -7.58
CA ASN A 17 10.90 0.61 -6.99
C ASN A 17 10.32 1.04 -5.64
N CYS A 18 11.09 1.82 -4.85
CA CYS A 18 10.60 2.41 -3.60
C CYS A 18 9.40 3.32 -3.82
N GLU A 19 9.44 4.16 -4.86
CA GLU A 19 8.30 5.01 -5.21
C GLU A 19 7.10 4.20 -5.75
N ALA A 20 7.34 3.16 -6.55
CA ALA A 20 6.29 2.25 -7.02
C ALA A 20 5.56 1.59 -5.84
N GLU A 21 6.31 1.01 -4.91
CA GLU A 21 5.78 0.39 -3.70
C GLU A 21 5.04 1.40 -2.81
N TYR A 22 5.56 2.62 -2.70
CA TYR A 22 4.88 3.68 -1.96
C TYR A 22 3.53 4.05 -2.58
N VAL A 23 3.46 4.14 -3.90
CA VAL A 23 2.23 4.42 -4.63
C VAL A 23 1.24 3.27 -4.45
N ALA A 24 1.69 2.02 -4.56
CA ALA A 24 0.87 0.84 -4.30
C ALA A 24 0.34 0.81 -2.86
N ALA A 25 1.18 1.10 -1.87
CA ALA A 25 0.77 1.25 -0.48
C ALA A 25 -0.29 2.35 -0.32
N SER A 26 -0.12 3.51 -0.96
CA SER A 26 -1.11 4.61 -0.87
C SER A 26 -2.50 4.21 -1.39
N LEU A 27 -2.55 3.44 -2.48
CA LEU A 27 -3.80 2.92 -3.04
C LEU A 27 -4.42 1.88 -2.12
N SER A 28 -3.59 1.01 -1.53
CA SER A 28 -4.01 -0.01 -0.57
C SER A 28 -4.61 0.62 0.70
N VAL A 29 -3.99 1.69 1.21
CA VAL A 29 -4.50 2.49 2.34
C VAL A 29 -5.87 3.07 2.02
N CYS A 30 -6.05 3.71 0.86
CA CYS A 30 -7.35 4.26 0.44
C CYS A 30 -8.42 3.16 0.37
N HIS A 31 -8.08 2.02 -0.24
CA HIS A 31 -9.01 0.92 -0.41
C HIS A 31 -9.40 0.29 0.93
N ALA A 32 -8.44 0.09 1.83
CA ALA A 32 -8.68 -0.46 3.15
C ALA A 32 -9.53 0.47 4.03
N ILE A 33 -9.31 1.79 3.97
CA ILE A 33 -10.15 2.76 4.69
C ILE A 33 -11.59 2.73 4.15
N TRP A 34 -11.76 2.70 2.83
CA TRP A 34 -13.08 2.60 2.21
C TRP A 34 -13.80 1.33 2.64
N LEU A 35 -13.12 0.18 2.57
CA LEU A 35 -13.68 -1.11 2.97
C LEU A 35 -14.01 -1.14 4.47
N SER A 36 -13.11 -0.62 5.32
CA SER A 36 -13.35 -0.52 6.76
C SER A 36 -14.60 0.30 7.07
N ASN A 37 -14.76 1.46 6.41
CA ASN A 37 -15.94 2.30 6.58
C ASN A 37 -17.23 1.58 6.14
N LEU A 38 -17.19 0.86 5.01
CA LEU A 38 -18.32 0.09 4.51
C LEU A 38 -18.71 -1.04 5.48
N LEU A 39 -17.74 -1.83 5.93
CA LEU A 39 -17.96 -2.92 6.88
C LEU A 39 -18.45 -2.41 8.23
N ARG A 40 -17.96 -1.24 8.69
CA ARG A 40 -18.45 -0.57 9.90
C ARG A 40 -19.91 -0.14 9.73
N HIS A 41 -20.27 0.44 8.59
CA HIS A 41 -21.65 0.85 8.31
C HIS A 41 -22.61 -0.35 8.30
N MET A 42 -22.15 -1.51 7.85
CA MET A 42 -22.92 -2.76 7.89
C MET A 42 -22.89 -3.47 9.25
N GLY A 43 -22.20 -2.93 10.25
CA GLY A 43 -22.08 -3.55 11.58
C GLY A 43 -21.22 -4.83 11.64
N VAL A 44 -20.41 -5.09 10.61
CA VAL A 44 -19.59 -6.31 10.50
C VAL A 44 -18.32 -6.23 11.33
N ILE A 45 -17.71 -5.05 11.43
CA ILE A 45 -16.46 -4.81 12.17
C ILE A 45 -16.59 -3.62 13.12
N ARG A 46 -15.76 -3.60 14.16
CA ARG A 46 -15.60 -2.48 15.10
C ARG A 46 -14.46 -1.55 14.66
N ASP A 47 -14.23 -0.50 15.45
CA ASP A 47 -13.17 0.47 15.19
C ASP A 47 -11.80 -0.13 15.55
N GLU A 48 -11.27 -0.94 14.63
CA GLU A 48 -9.96 -1.56 14.69
C GLU A 48 -9.01 -0.86 13.74
N GLY A 49 -7.73 -0.76 14.14
CA GLY A 49 -6.68 -0.19 13.30
C GLY A 49 -6.44 -1.07 12.06
N ILE A 50 -6.19 -0.43 10.91
CA ILE A 50 -5.89 -1.14 9.67
C ILE A 50 -4.38 -1.37 9.59
N VAL A 51 -3.95 -2.63 9.43
CA VAL A 51 -2.54 -2.96 9.17
C VAL A 51 -2.34 -3.20 7.69
N ILE A 52 -1.40 -2.48 7.08
CA ILE A 52 -0.96 -2.70 5.69
C ILE A 52 0.45 -3.25 5.71
N ARG A 53 0.65 -4.40 5.07
CA ARG A 53 1.94 -5.07 4.98
C ARG A 53 2.67 -4.70 3.69
N VAL A 54 3.87 -4.15 3.82
CA VAL A 54 4.72 -3.68 2.71
C VAL A 54 6.08 -4.37 2.84
N ASP A 55 6.66 -4.83 1.75
CA ASP A 55 7.95 -5.53 1.79
C ASP A 55 9.15 -4.60 1.59
N ASN A 56 8.91 -3.40 1.04
CA ASN A 56 9.93 -2.39 0.88
C ASN A 56 10.08 -1.52 2.15
N LYS A 57 11.12 -1.81 2.94
CA LYS A 57 11.48 -1.04 4.15
C LYS A 57 11.68 0.45 3.87
N SER A 58 12.29 0.80 2.73
CA SER A 58 12.52 2.19 2.35
C SER A 58 11.20 2.93 2.12
N ALA A 59 10.19 2.27 1.55
CA ALA A 59 8.85 2.87 1.39
C ALA A 59 8.14 3.08 2.74
N ILE A 60 8.30 2.13 3.69
CA ILE A 60 7.78 2.26 5.06
C ILE A 60 8.45 3.42 5.79
N GLU A 61 9.78 3.47 5.74
CA GLU A 61 10.54 4.53 6.42
C GLU A 61 10.19 5.90 5.86
N LEU A 62 9.97 5.99 4.56
CA LEU A 62 9.53 7.20 3.90
C LEU A 62 8.10 7.63 4.26
N ALA A 63 7.25 6.67 4.64
CA ALA A 63 5.93 6.96 5.22
C ALA A 63 6.02 7.42 6.68
N LYS A 64 7.07 7.04 7.42
CA LYS A 64 7.25 7.39 8.84
C LYS A 64 8.04 8.70 9.00
N ASN A 65 9.05 8.93 8.17
CA ASN A 65 10.01 10.02 8.29
C ASN A 65 9.88 11.04 7.14
N PRO A 66 9.65 12.34 7.42
CA PRO A 66 9.73 13.41 6.43
C PRO A 66 11.18 13.68 6.01
N VAL A 67 11.80 12.80 5.23
CA VAL A 67 13.07 13.16 4.61
C VAL A 67 12.78 13.86 3.29
N ASN A 68 13.00 15.17 3.29
CA ASN A 68 12.71 16.09 2.19
C ASN A 68 13.73 15.91 1.05
N HIS A 69 13.70 14.75 0.39
CA HIS A 69 14.39 14.56 -0.88
C HIS A 69 13.53 15.21 -1.95
N GLY A 70 14.11 16.10 -2.77
CA GLY A 70 13.40 16.80 -3.84
C GLY A 70 12.62 15.83 -4.71
N ARG A 71 11.32 15.68 -4.45
CA ARG A 71 10.44 14.76 -5.14
C ARG A 71 9.44 15.51 -5.98
N SER A 72 8.97 14.82 -7.00
CA SER A 72 8.02 15.36 -7.95
C SER A 72 6.66 15.61 -7.28
N LYS A 73 6.13 16.81 -7.45
CA LYS A 73 4.85 17.30 -6.88
C LYS A 73 3.66 16.31 -6.94
N HIS A 74 3.66 15.39 -7.91
CA HIS A 74 2.59 14.42 -8.12
C HIS A 74 2.56 13.25 -7.11
N ILE A 75 3.66 12.98 -6.39
CA ILE A 75 3.68 11.95 -5.33
C ILE A 75 3.56 12.55 -3.92
N ASP A 76 3.83 13.85 -3.76
CA ASP A 76 3.73 14.58 -2.48
C ASP A 76 2.36 14.47 -1.81
N VAL A 77 1.29 14.50 -2.59
CA VAL A 77 -0.07 14.35 -2.07
C VAL A 77 -0.28 12.96 -1.45
N ARG A 78 0.27 11.91 -2.09
CA ARG A 78 0.20 10.54 -1.56
C ARG A 78 1.03 10.41 -0.29
N PHE A 79 2.20 11.06 -0.26
CA PHE A 79 3.03 11.14 0.95
C PHE A 79 2.27 11.75 2.11
N HIS A 80 1.66 12.91 1.87
CA HIS A 80 0.90 13.60 2.90
C HIS A 80 -0.27 12.75 3.41
N PHE A 81 -1.01 12.12 2.49
CA PHE A 81 -2.16 11.30 2.83
C PHE A 81 -1.81 10.12 3.74
N ILE A 82 -0.86 9.25 3.35
CA ILE A 82 -0.49 8.09 4.18
C ILE A 82 -0.02 8.55 5.56
N ARG A 83 0.83 9.58 5.60
CA ARG A 83 1.38 10.12 6.84
C ARG A 83 0.30 10.63 7.78
N GLU A 84 -0.71 11.31 7.24
CA GLU A 84 -1.85 11.76 8.02
C GLU A 84 -2.64 10.58 8.60
N GLN A 85 -2.86 9.51 7.83
CA GLN A 85 -3.57 8.32 8.32
C GLN A 85 -2.78 7.58 9.42
N ILE A 86 -1.45 7.48 9.28
CA ILE A 86 -0.56 6.92 10.31
C ILE A 86 -0.61 7.78 11.57
N LYS A 87 -0.51 9.11 11.43
CA LYS A 87 -0.58 10.06 12.56
C LYS A 87 -1.91 9.96 13.31
N LYS A 88 -3.01 9.74 12.60
CA LYS A 88 -4.35 9.51 13.17
C LYS A 88 -4.52 8.12 13.78
N ARG A 89 -3.50 7.25 13.73
CA ARG A 89 -3.54 5.84 14.14
C ARG A 89 -4.65 5.03 13.46
N LYS A 90 -5.11 5.49 12.30
CA LYS A 90 -6.10 4.75 11.49
C LYS A 90 -5.44 3.60 10.74
N VAL A 91 -4.16 3.79 10.38
CA VAL A 91 -3.39 2.83 9.62
C VAL A 91 -2.01 2.65 10.20
N GLU A 92 -1.54 1.41 10.22
CA GLU A 92 -0.16 1.05 10.53
C GLU A 92 0.49 0.38 9.31
N LEU A 93 1.75 0.73 9.04
CA LEU A 93 2.56 0.05 8.03
C LEU A 93 3.55 -0.89 8.71
N GLU A 94 3.43 -2.17 8.40
CA GLU A 94 4.31 -3.24 8.88
C GLU A 94 5.14 -3.81 7.74
N HIS A 95 6.39 -4.15 8.06
CA HIS A 95 7.25 -4.84 7.12
C HIS A 95 6.87 -6.33 7.03
N VAL A 96 6.80 -6.86 5.82
CA VAL A 96 6.73 -8.30 5.56
C VAL A 96 7.89 -8.71 4.64
N GLU A 97 8.51 -9.86 4.88
CA GLU A 97 9.53 -10.37 3.97
C GLU A 97 8.94 -10.56 2.55
N SER A 98 9.66 -10.18 1.48
CA SER A 98 9.15 -10.31 0.10
C SER A 98 8.70 -11.74 -0.24
N ARG A 99 9.38 -12.76 0.29
CA ARG A 99 8.96 -14.17 0.13
C ARG A 99 7.60 -14.52 0.75
N ALA A 100 7.13 -13.71 1.68
CA ALA A 100 5.86 -13.84 2.38
C ALA A 100 4.84 -12.77 1.93
N GLN A 101 5.18 -11.92 0.95
CA GLN A 101 4.29 -10.91 0.41
C GLN A 101 3.30 -11.57 -0.57
N ALA A 102 2.06 -11.79 -0.14
CA ALA A 102 1.03 -12.38 -0.99
C ALA A 102 0.71 -11.52 -2.22
N ALA A 103 0.95 -10.21 -2.17
CA ALA A 103 0.74 -9.32 -3.31
C ALA A 103 1.68 -9.61 -4.50
N ASP A 104 2.84 -10.25 -4.27
CA ASP A 104 3.83 -10.54 -5.31
C ASP A 104 3.27 -11.44 -6.42
N VAL A 105 2.35 -12.34 -6.07
CA VAL A 105 1.66 -13.21 -7.03
C VAL A 105 0.88 -12.40 -8.06
N PHE A 106 0.43 -11.20 -7.70
CA PHE A 106 -0.37 -10.32 -8.57
C PHE A 106 0.45 -9.26 -9.30
N THR A 107 1.72 -9.06 -8.95
CA THR A 107 2.59 -8.01 -9.52
C THR A 107 3.71 -8.58 -10.39
N LYS A 108 4.13 -9.83 -10.16
CA LYS A 108 5.18 -10.48 -10.95
C LYS A 108 4.59 -11.18 -12.18
N PRO A 109 5.29 -11.11 -13.33
CA PRO A 109 4.90 -11.87 -14.51
C PRO A 109 4.99 -13.37 -14.19
N LEU A 110 4.01 -14.14 -14.67
CA LEU A 110 4.07 -15.59 -14.60
C LEU A 110 5.28 -16.09 -15.42
N PRO A 111 6.00 -17.11 -14.95
CA PRO A 111 7.07 -17.70 -15.72
C PRO A 111 6.51 -18.19 -17.06
N ILE A 112 7.15 -17.77 -18.16
CA ILE A 112 6.78 -18.22 -19.50
C ILE A 112 7.10 -19.71 -19.56
N THR A 113 6.07 -20.55 -19.48
CA THR A 113 6.17 -21.96 -19.87
C THR A 113 6.25 -21.98 -21.38
N ARG A 114 7.45 -22.18 -21.95
CA ARG A 114 7.57 -22.47 -23.37
C ARG A 114 7.06 -23.89 -23.58
N PRO A 115 5.97 -24.12 -24.35
CA PRO A 115 5.67 -25.46 -24.81
C PRO A 115 6.82 -25.90 -25.74
N PHE A 116 7.29 -27.12 -25.52
CA PHE A 116 8.30 -27.77 -26.37
C PHE A 116 7.85 -27.86 -27.82
#